data_AF-A0A452S7M7-F1
#
_entry.id   AF-A0A452S7M7-F1
#
_cell.length_a   1.000
_cell.length_b   1.000
_cell.length_c   1.000
_cell.angle_alpha   90.00
_cell.angle_beta   90.00
_cell.angle_gamma   90.00
#
_symmetry.space_group_name_H-M   'P 1'
#
loop_
_entity.id
_entity.type
_entity.pdbx_description
1 polymer ?
#
loop_
_entity_poly.entity_id
_entity_poly.type
_entity_poly.pdbx_seq_one_letter_code
_entity_poly.pdbx_strand_id
1 'polypeptide(L)'
;MADEALFLLLHNEMVSGVYKSAEQGEVGIYVLQDNKFRLLTQMSSGKQYLEHASKYLAFTCGLIRGGLSNLGIKSIVTAEVSSMPACKFQVMIQKL
;
A
#
# COMPACT_ATOMS: atom_id res chain seq x y z
N MET A 1 16.55 0.53 -8.81
CA MET A 1 16.53 0.23 -7.36
C MET A 1 15.15 0.59 -6.83
N ALA A 2 14.16 -0.28 -7.03
CA ALA A 2 12.90 -0.18 -6.29
C ALA A 2 13.23 -0.52 -4.84
N ASP A 3 12.78 0.33 -3.92
CA ASP A 3 13.29 0.50 -2.56
C ASP A 3 13.10 -0.77 -1.70
N GLU A 4 14.18 -1.27 -1.08
CA GLU A 4 14.15 -2.46 -0.21
C GLU A 4 13.13 -2.32 0.93
N ALA A 5 12.93 -1.13 1.49
CA ALA A 5 11.95 -0.92 2.55
C ALA A 5 10.51 -1.10 2.05
N LEU A 6 10.23 -0.67 0.82
CA LEU A 6 8.95 -0.92 0.17
C LEU A 6 8.76 -2.41 -0.09
N PHE A 7 9.81 -3.10 -0.55
CA PHE A 7 9.77 -4.54 -0.83
C PHE A 7 9.60 -5.36 0.45
N LEU A 8 10.28 -4.98 1.54
CA LEU A 8 10.12 -5.55 2.88
C LEU A 8 8.76 -5.26 3.48
N LEU A 9 8.20 -4.05 3.31
CA LEU A 9 6.85 -3.73 3.76
C LEU A 9 5.83 -4.54 2.97
N LEU A 10 5.95 -4.59 1.64
CA LEU A 10 5.10 -5.41 0.78
C LEU A 10 5.20 -6.87 1.18
N HIS A 11 6.42 -7.39 1.33
CA HIS A 11 6.64 -8.80 1.58
C HIS A 11 6.22 -9.17 3.00
N ASN A 12 6.72 -8.51 4.04
CA ASN A 12 6.37 -8.89 5.40
C ASN A 12 4.90 -8.59 5.73
N GLU A 13 4.39 -7.39 5.44
CA GLU A 13 3.03 -7.04 5.87
C GLU A 13 1.96 -7.56 4.90
N MET A 14 2.16 -7.52 3.58
CA MET A 14 1.17 -8.17 2.70
C MET A 14 1.18 -9.68 2.85
N VAL A 15 2.35 -10.35 2.88
CA VAL A 15 2.36 -11.82 2.92
C VAL A 15 1.88 -12.34 4.27
N SER A 16 2.27 -11.68 5.37
CA SER A 16 1.86 -12.14 6.71
C SER A 16 0.38 -11.86 7.00
N GLY A 17 -0.09 -10.64 6.73
CA GLY A 17 -1.42 -10.18 7.16
C GLY A 17 -2.47 -10.30 6.07
N VAL A 18 -2.26 -9.57 4.97
CA VAL A 18 -3.27 -9.42 3.92
C VAL A 18 -3.49 -10.72 3.17
N TYR A 19 -2.41 -11.37 2.72
CA TYR A 19 -2.46 -12.56 1.89
C TYR A 19 -3.05 -13.75 2.65
N LYS A 20 -2.62 -13.96 3.89
CA LYS A 20 -3.07 -15.10 4.70
C LYS A 20 -4.58 -15.05 4.96
N SER A 21 -5.10 -13.87 5.29
CA SER A 21 -6.54 -13.67 5.43
C SER A 21 -7.29 -13.69 4.10
N ALA A 22 -6.68 -13.19 3.03
CA ALA A 22 -7.24 -13.27 1.68
C ALA A 22 -7.47 -14.70 1.22
N GLU A 23 -6.48 -15.57 1.45
CA GLU A 23 -6.50 -16.98 1.10
C GLU A 23 -7.59 -17.74 1.88
N GLN A 24 -7.83 -17.34 3.14
CA GLN A 24 -8.92 -17.87 3.96
C GLN A 24 -10.31 -17.32 3.57
N GLY A 25 -10.39 -16.41 2.61
CA GLY A 25 -11.62 -15.76 2.19
C GLY A 25 -12.20 -14.82 3.25
N GLU A 26 -11.35 -14.30 4.14
CA GLU A 26 -11.76 -13.32 5.13
C GLU A 26 -11.94 -11.96 4.44
N VAL A 27 -13.14 -11.40 4.56
CA VAL A 27 -13.45 -10.06 4.06
C VAL A 27 -13.08 -9.09 5.17
N GLY A 28 -12.16 -8.18 4.86
CA GLY A 28 -11.64 -7.23 5.84
C GLY A 28 -10.91 -6.07 5.18
N ILE A 29 -10.69 -5.02 5.97
CA ILE A 29 -9.85 -3.87 5.62
C ILE A 29 -8.56 -4.00 6.40
N TYR A 30 -7.45 -4.07 5.69
CA TYR A 30 -6.10 -4.14 6.24
C TYR A 30 -5.42 -2.79 6.02
N VAL A 31 -4.86 -2.21 7.06
CA VAL A 31 -4.20 -0.90 6.97
C VAL A 31 -2.71 -1.08 7.17
N LEU A 32 -1.94 -0.82 6.12
CA LEU A 32 -0.49 -0.79 6.10
C LEU A 32 -0.06 0.66 6.35
N GLN A 33 0.68 0.92 7.42
CA GLN A 33 1.16 2.27 7.73
C GLN A 33 2.67 2.32 7.61
N ASP A 34 3.16 3.23 6.76
CA ASP A 34 4.59 3.53 6.66
C ASP A 34 4.85 4.96 7.13
N ASN A 35 5.72 5.11 8.14
CA ASN A 35 6.05 6.40 8.72
C ASN A 35 7.26 7.08 8.06
N LYS A 36 8.03 6.34 7.24
CA LYS A 36 9.27 6.80 6.61
C LYS A 36 9.27 6.43 5.13
N PHE A 37 8.16 6.70 4.45
CA PHE A 37 8.00 6.24 3.09
C PHE A 37 8.98 6.99 2.19
N ARG A 38 10.00 6.29 1.72
CA ARG A 38 11.19 6.93 1.14
C ARG A 38 10.90 7.71 -0.13
N LEU A 39 9.92 7.24 -0.91
CA LEU A 39 9.35 7.94 -2.08
C LEU A 39 8.78 9.32 -1.71
N LEU A 40 8.16 9.43 -0.53
CA LEU A 40 7.64 10.69 0.00
C LEU A 40 8.72 11.52 0.71
N THR A 41 9.70 10.88 1.37
CA THR A 41 10.87 11.57 1.96
C THR A 41 11.72 12.29 0.91
N GLN A 42 11.77 11.79 -0.33
CA GLN A 42 12.46 12.48 -1.44
C GLN A 42 11.68 13.71 -1.94
N MET A 43 10.38 13.79 -1.68
CA MET A 43 9.59 14.99 -1.95
C MET A 43 9.70 15.98 -0.79
N SER A 44 9.92 17.26 -1.08
CA SER A 44 9.94 18.31 -0.06
C SER A 44 8.62 18.33 0.73
N SER A 45 8.68 18.57 2.04
CA SER A 45 7.55 18.57 2.98
C SER A 45 6.55 19.72 2.79
N GLY A 46 6.30 20.15 1.55
CA GLY A 46 5.33 21.18 1.21
C GLY A 46 3.96 20.59 0.87
N LYS A 47 2.89 21.26 1.30
CA LYS A 47 1.49 20.89 0.96
C LYS A 47 1.24 20.80 -0.55
N GLN A 48 2.02 21.53 -1.35
CA GLN A 48 1.96 21.52 -2.81
C GLN A 48 2.29 20.15 -3.42
N TYR A 49 3.07 19.33 -2.70
CA TYR A 49 3.46 18.00 -3.16
C TYR A 49 2.49 16.91 -2.73
N LEU A 50 1.43 17.19 -1.95
CA LEU A 50 0.45 16.18 -1.55
C LEU A 50 -0.31 15.61 -2.76
N GLU A 51 -0.59 16.43 -3.77
CA GLU A 51 -1.23 15.99 -5.01
C GLU A 51 -0.29 15.14 -5.89
N HIS A 52 1.02 15.40 -5.81
CA HIS A 52 2.02 14.60 -6.50
C HIS A 52 2.31 13.30 -5.75
N ALA A 53 2.42 13.39 -4.43
CA ALA A 53 2.57 12.27 -3.49
C ALA A 53 1.52 11.18 -3.73
N SER A 54 0.25 11.56 -3.85
CA SER A 54 -0.84 10.62 -4.13
C SER A 54 -0.67 9.90 -5.48
N LYS A 55 -0.08 10.54 -6.51
CA LYS A 55 0.27 9.88 -7.78
C LYS A 55 1.37 8.83 -7.60
N TYR A 56 2.39 9.11 -6.78
CA TYR A 56 3.43 8.12 -6.45
C TYR A 56 2.86 6.95 -5.64
N LEU A 57 1.93 7.22 -4.72
CA LEU A 57 1.25 6.18 -3.94
C LEU A 57 0.36 5.29 -4.81
N ALA A 58 -0.29 5.85 -5.84
CA ALA A 58 -1.13 5.09 -6.77
C ALA A 58 -0.37 3.96 -7.47
N PHE A 59 0.92 4.17 -7.76
CA PHE A 59 1.79 3.12 -8.31
C PHE A 59 1.92 1.93 -7.35
N THR A 60 2.20 2.21 -6.07
CA THR A 60 2.26 1.18 -5.02
C THR A 60 0.92 0.50 -4.76
N CYS A 61 -0.20 1.25 -4.78
CA CYS A 61 -1.54 0.65 -4.70
C CYS A 61 -1.77 -0.34 -5.85
N GLY A 62 -1.35 0.02 -7.07
CA GLY A 62 -1.43 -0.83 -8.25
C GLY A 62 -0.62 -2.11 -8.12
N LEU A 63 0.60 -2.03 -7.56
CA LEU A 63 1.45 -3.21 -7.29
C LEU A 63 0.80 -4.18 -6.31
N ILE A 64 0.32 -3.68 -5.16
CA ILE A 64 -0.38 -4.46 -4.13
C ILE A 64 -1.61 -5.15 -4.74
N ARG A 65 -2.46 -4.37 -5.43
CA ARG A 65 -3.69 -4.87 -6.06
C ARG A 65 -3.38 -5.89 -7.16
N GLY A 66 -2.38 -5.63 -7.98
CA GLY A 66 -1.94 -6.51 -9.06
C GLY A 66 -1.43 -7.85 -8.54
N GLY A 67 -0.62 -7.81 -7.46
CA GLY A 67 -0.14 -9.02 -6.79
C GLY A 67 -1.28 -9.88 -6.25
N LEU A 68 -2.24 -9.28 -5.53
CA LEU A 68 -3.42 -9.99 -5.03
C LEU A 68 -4.31 -10.52 -6.16
N SER A 69 -4.49 -9.72 -7.22
CA SER A 69 -5.29 -10.14 -8.38
C SER A 69 -4.65 -11.31 -9.13
N ASN A 70 -3.32 -11.37 -9.19
CA ASN A 70 -2.58 -12.50 -9.78
C ASN A 70 -2.79 -13.80 -8.99
N LEU A 71 -3.11 -13.69 -7.70
CA LEU A 71 -3.44 -14.81 -6.81
C LEU A 71 -4.95 -15.13 -6.82
N GLY A 72 -5.76 -14.43 -7.63
CA GLY A 72 -7.21 -14.62 -7.71
C GLY A 72 -8.01 -13.88 -6.64
N ILE A 73 -7.36 -13.04 -5.83
CA ILE A 73 -8.00 -12.27 -4.77
C ILE A 73 -8.40 -10.90 -5.32
N LYS A 74 -9.71 -10.63 -5.41
CA LYS A 74 -10.20 -9.29 -5.72
C LYS A 74 -10.04 -8.38 -4.51
N SER A 75 -9.25 -7.33 -4.66
CA SER A 75 -9.02 -6.33 -3.62
C SER A 75 -9.09 -4.91 -4.18
N ILE A 76 -9.43 -3.99 -3.30
CA ILE A 76 -9.39 -2.55 -3.52
C ILE A 76 -8.28 -2.01 -2.63
N VAL A 77 -7.33 -1.30 -3.22
CA VAL A 77 -6.24 -0.67 -2.47
C VAL A 77 -6.37 0.83 -2.61
N THR A 78 -6.47 1.53 -1.48
CA THR A 78 -6.45 2.99 -1.40
C THR A 78 -5.23 3.43 -0.62
N ALA A 79 -4.76 4.66 -0.86
CA ALA A 79 -3.68 5.24 -0.08
C ALA A 79 -3.97 6.69 0.26
N GLU A 80 -3.52 7.08 1.44
CA GLU A 80 -3.65 8.43 1.98
C GLU A 80 -2.33 8.88 2.60
N VAL A 81 -2.01 10.17 2.44
CA VAL A 81 -0.89 10.82 3.11
C VAL A 81 -1.46 11.61 4.28
N SER A 82 -1.37 11.06 5.49
CA SER A 82 -1.83 11.77 6.69
C SER A 82 -0.88 12.92 7.06
N SER A 83 0.43 12.69 6.97
CA SER A 83 1.46 13.70 7.26
C SER A 83 2.75 13.33 6.54
N MET A 84 3.27 14.19 5.67
CA MET A 84 4.53 13.91 4.96
C MET A 84 5.68 13.68 5.96
N PRO A 85 6.49 12.61 5.85
CA PRO A 85 6.54 11.58 4.79
C PRO A 85 5.78 10.28 5.11
N ALA A 86 4.92 10.28 6.14
CA ALA A 86 4.09 9.15 6.54
C ALA A 86 2.85 8.99 5.64
N CYS A 87 2.54 7.75 5.28
CA CYS A 87 1.38 7.39 4.49
C CYS A 87 0.78 6.06 4.96
N LYS A 88 -0.50 5.89 4.65
CA LYS A 88 -1.28 4.69 4.95
C LYS A 88 -1.85 4.12 3.68
N PHE A 89 -1.77 2.81 3.52
CA PHE A 89 -2.40 2.06 2.45
C PHE A 89 -3.48 1.18 3.06
N GLN A 90 -4.72 1.33 2.60
CA GLN A 90 -5.82 0.47 3.02
C GLN A 90 -6.08 -0.56 1.92
N VAL A 91 -6.03 -1.84 2.26
CA VAL A 91 -6.32 -2.97 1.39
C VAL A 91 -7.62 -3.60 1.85
N MET A 92 -8.67 -3.42 1.06
CA MET A 92 -9.96 -4.03 1.27
C MET A 92 -10.07 -5.28 0.40
N ILE A 93 -10.27 -6.43 1.04
CA ILE A 93 -10.50 -7.70 0.35
C ILE A 93 -11.98 -7.83 0.06
N GLN A 94 -12.35 -8.07 -1.20
CA GLN A 94 -13.72 -8.30 -1.61
C GLN A 94 -13.93 -9.80 -1.87
N LYS A 95 -14.95 -10.39 -1.24
CA LYS A 95 -15.45 -11.70 -1.67
C LYS A 95 -16.21 -11.55 -2.98
N LEU A 96 -16.01 -12.51 -3.88
CA LEU A 96 -16.83 -12.68 -5.08
C LEU A 96 -18.20 -13.25 -4.69
#